data_AF-A0A7C3X034-F1
#
_entry.id   AF-A0A7C3X034-F1
#
_cell.length_a   1.000
_cell.length_b   1.000
_cell.length_c   1.000
_cell.angle_alpha   90.00
_cell.angle_beta   90.00
_cell.angle_gamma   90.00
#
_symmetry.space_group_name_H-M   'P 1'
#
loop_
_entity.id
_entity.type
_entity.pdbx_description
1 polymer ?
#
loop_
_entity_poly.entity_id
_entity_poly.type
_entity_poly.pdbx_seq_one_letter_code
_entity_poly.pdbx_strand_id
1 'polypeptide(L)'
;MELLEEIKDRYLDRLSPSTFRSRLFWKTVEGLALSPLNRPQWKADRVSLTYFIRSTRDAYLRRAPVVWCNLLVPSELVIGSGCLPFYPEMAAAVVASAGLAPRFIDRAVEEGFSSDACSYHRCLLGCAVEGFLPPPDLLLSLNYPCDSALLSFAFLSELYGCPHFVLDAP
;
A
#
# COMPACT_ATOMS: atom_id res chain seq x y z
N MET A 1 12.53 -4.75 24.27
CA MET A 1 11.10 -4.94 23.97
C MET A 1 10.31 -3.69 24.35
N GLU A 2 10.52 -3.11 25.54
CA GLU A 2 9.92 -1.82 25.97
C GLU A 2 10.17 -0.64 25.03
N LEU A 3 11.40 -0.42 24.56
CA LEU A 3 11.70 0.72 23.66
C LEU A 3 10.93 0.65 22.33
N LEU A 4 10.68 -0.55 21.81
CA LEU A 4 9.98 -0.71 20.53
C LEU A 4 8.49 -0.40 20.69
N GLU A 5 7.88 -0.84 21.80
CA GLU A 5 6.50 -0.52 22.16
C GLU A 5 6.34 0.97 22.48
N GLU A 6 7.28 1.59 23.21
CA GLU A 6 7.28 3.05 23.41
C GLU A 6 7.39 3.83 22.09
N ILE A 7 8.17 3.35 21.12
CA ILE A 7 8.27 3.98 19.80
C ILE A 7 6.95 3.82 19.03
N LYS A 8 6.29 2.66 19.10
CA LYS A 8 4.99 2.44 18.47
C LYS A 8 3.93 3.37 19.05
N ASP A 9 3.76 3.39 20.36
CA ASP A 9 2.76 4.21 21.05
C ASP A 9 3.01 5.71 20.82
N ARG A 10 4.29 6.12 20.83
CA ARG A 10 4.65 7.53 20.74
C ARG A 10 4.57 8.09 19.32
N TYR A 11 4.83 7.27 18.30
CA TYR A 11 4.96 7.74 16.92
C TYR A 11 4.03 7.06 15.93
N LEU A 12 3.85 5.74 15.99
CA LEU A 12 3.04 5.02 15.00
C LEU A 12 1.55 5.18 15.23
N ASP A 13 1.08 5.13 16.48
CA ASP A 13 -0.34 5.33 16.81
C ASP A 13 -0.81 6.76 16.59
N ARG A 14 0.13 7.70 16.54
CA ARG A 14 -0.11 9.12 16.23
C ARG A 14 0.01 9.44 14.74
N LEU A 15 0.32 8.45 13.88
CA LEU A 15 0.33 8.67 12.44
C LEU A 15 -1.08 9.02 11.99
N SER A 16 -1.20 10.18 11.35
CA SER A 16 -2.43 10.58 10.67
C SER A 16 -2.26 10.38 9.17
N PRO A 17 -3.35 10.18 8.41
CA PRO A 17 -3.33 10.20 6.95
C PRO A 17 -2.62 11.42 6.35
N SER A 18 -2.69 12.58 7.03
CA SER A 18 -2.06 13.82 6.58
C SER A 18 -0.53 13.75 6.58
N THR A 19 0.07 12.93 7.45
CA THR A 19 1.52 12.75 7.54
C THR A 19 2.09 12.24 6.22
N PHE A 20 1.39 11.32 5.55
CA PHE A 20 1.81 10.74 4.28
C PHE A 20 1.70 11.71 3.10
N ARG A 21 1.03 12.85 3.26
CA ARG A 21 0.98 13.92 2.25
C ARG A 21 2.13 14.93 2.41
N SER A 22 2.96 14.77 3.43
CA SER A 22 4.09 15.66 3.71
C SER A 22 5.33 15.32 2.87
N ARG A 23 5.91 16.33 2.21
CA ARG A 23 7.20 16.19 1.52
C ARG A 23 8.34 15.86 2.48
N LEU A 24 8.29 16.39 3.71
CA LEU A 24 9.32 16.16 4.71
C LEU A 24 9.31 14.69 5.17
N PHE A 25 8.12 14.12 5.37
CA PHE A 25 7.96 12.72 5.71
C PHE A 25 8.66 11.83 4.68
N TRP A 26 8.35 12.01 3.39
CA TRP A 26 8.96 11.21 2.34
C TRP A 26 10.46 11.43 2.18
N LYS A 27 10.95 12.65 2.41
CA LYS A 27 12.40 12.93 2.41
C LYS A 27 13.10 12.15 3.53
N THR A 28 12.48 12.05 4.70
CA THR A 28 12.98 11.25 5.83
C THR A 28 12.94 9.76 5.49
N VAL A 29 11.83 9.25 4.95
CA VAL A 29 11.69 7.84 4.55
C VAL A 29 12.75 7.45 3.52
N GLU A 30 12.95 8.26 2.48
CA GLU A 30 14.00 8.05 1.48
C GLU A 30 15.40 8.07 2.09
N GLY A 31 15.68 9.02 2.98
CA GLY A 31 16.96 9.12 3.68
C GLY A 31 17.26 7.89 4.53
N LEU A 32 16.26 7.40 5.27
CA LEU A 32 16.37 6.18 6.09
C LEU A 32 16.53 4.92 5.22
N ALA A 33 15.77 4.81 4.13
CA ALA A 33 15.84 3.66 3.25
C ALA A 33 17.18 3.54 2.51
N LEU A 34 17.81 4.68 2.18
CA LEU A 34 19.13 4.71 1.54
C LEU A 34 20.29 4.70 2.55
N SER A 35 20.00 4.81 3.84
CA SER A 35 20.99 4.81 4.92
C SER A 35 21.87 3.55 4.89
N PRO A 36 23.17 3.65 5.26
CA PRO A 36 24.04 2.49 5.46
C PRO A 36 23.53 1.49 6.52
N LEU A 37 22.59 1.91 7.37
CA LEU A 37 21.92 1.07 8.36
C LEU A 37 20.92 0.10 7.71
N ASN A 38 20.34 0.48 6.57
CA ASN A 38 19.48 -0.40 5.80
C ASN A 38 20.34 -1.24 4.84
N ARG A 39 20.71 -2.44 5.29
CA ARG A 39 21.52 -3.39 4.51
C ARG A 39 20.60 -4.45 3.89
N PRO A 40 20.09 -4.23 2.67
CA PRO A 40 19.35 -5.27 1.99
C PRO A 40 20.24 -6.50 1.77
N GLN A 41 19.61 -7.66 1.76
CA GLN A 41 20.29 -8.93 1.52
C GLN A 41 20.91 -8.96 0.12
N TRP A 42 20.21 -8.40 -0.88
CA TRP A 42 20.67 -8.37 -2.28
C TRP A 42 20.79 -6.94 -2.81
N LYS A 43 21.71 -6.74 -3.76
CA LYS A 43 21.83 -5.44 -4.46
C LYS A 43 20.53 -5.05 -5.19
N ALA A 44 19.81 -6.04 -5.73
CA ALA A 44 18.55 -5.83 -6.43
C ALA A 44 17.46 -5.25 -5.51
N ASP A 45 17.34 -5.74 -4.27
CA ASP A 45 16.35 -5.24 -3.30
C ASP A 45 16.51 -3.74 -3.06
N ARG A 46 17.75 -3.24 -3.14
CA ARG A 46 18.06 -1.82 -2.95
C ARG A 46 17.47 -0.96 -4.07
N VAL A 47 17.50 -1.46 -5.30
CA VAL A 47 16.88 -0.81 -6.47
C VAL A 47 15.36 -0.86 -6.34
N SER A 48 14.81 -2.05 -6.05
CA SER A 48 13.36 -2.25 -5.90
C SER A 48 12.77 -1.39 -4.78
N LEU A 49 13.43 -1.34 -3.61
CA LEU A 49 13.00 -0.51 -2.49
C LEU A 49 13.05 0.98 -2.83
N THR A 50 14.12 1.43 -3.48
CA THR A 50 14.25 2.84 -3.89
C THR A 50 13.14 3.22 -4.87
N TYR A 51 12.84 2.35 -5.83
CA TYR A 51 11.77 2.56 -6.78
C TYR A 51 10.40 2.56 -6.08
N PHE A 52 10.13 1.56 -5.24
CA PHE A 52 8.89 1.44 -4.48
C PHE A 52 8.60 2.69 -3.64
N ILE A 53 9.59 3.19 -2.89
CA ILE A 53 9.43 4.40 -2.06
C ILE A 53 9.16 5.62 -2.94
N ARG A 54 9.89 5.78 -4.05
CA ARG A 54 9.69 6.92 -4.97
C ARG A 54 8.31 6.90 -5.63
N SER A 55 7.88 5.75 -6.17
CA SER A 55 6.58 5.59 -6.79
C SER A 55 5.46 5.84 -5.77
N THR A 56 5.61 5.26 -4.56
CA THR A 56 4.67 5.47 -3.46
C THR A 56 4.58 6.94 -3.07
N ARG A 57 5.71 7.62 -2.82
CA ARG A 57 5.74 9.05 -2.57
C ARG A 57 4.99 9.82 -3.65
N ASP A 58 5.29 9.54 -4.91
CA ASP A 58 4.71 10.29 -6.03
C ASP A 58 3.19 10.07 -6.14
N ALA A 59 2.70 8.88 -5.77
CA ALA A 59 1.27 8.61 -5.64
C ALA A 59 0.62 9.41 -4.49
N TYR A 60 1.23 9.44 -3.30
CA TYR A 60 0.73 10.24 -2.17
C TYR A 60 0.79 11.75 -2.43
N LEU A 61 1.80 12.21 -3.16
CA LEU A 61 1.95 13.61 -3.57
C LEU A 61 1.16 13.94 -4.85
N ARG A 62 0.41 12.98 -5.40
CA ARG A 62 -0.43 13.11 -6.60
C ARG A 62 0.28 13.77 -7.80
N ARG A 63 1.47 13.26 -8.14
CA ARG A 63 2.27 13.82 -9.26
C ARG A 63 1.75 13.44 -10.65
N ALA A 64 0.96 12.39 -10.74
CA ALA A 64 0.28 11.89 -11.93
C ALA A 64 -0.90 11.01 -11.49
N PRO A 65 -1.80 10.59 -12.41
CA PRO A 65 -2.91 9.71 -12.06
C PRO A 65 -2.41 8.41 -11.42
N VAL A 66 -3.07 7.99 -10.33
CA VAL A 66 -2.68 6.83 -9.52
C VAL A 66 -3.54 5.64 -9.91
N VAL A 67 -2.90 4.56 -10.33
CA VAL A 67 -3.56 3.29 -10.63
C VAL A 67 -3.20 2.30 -9.53
N TRP A 68 -4.22 1.80 -8.83
CA TRP A 68 -3.99 0.71 -7.88
C TRP A 68 -3.89 -0.61 -8.62
N CYS A 69 -2.92 -1.41 -8.23
CA CYS A 69 -2.57 -2.68 -8.85
C CYS A 69 -2.43 -3.77 -7.80
N ASN A 70 -3.00 -4.96 -8.04
CA ASN A 70 -2.63 -6.13 -7.24
C ASN A 70 -1.22 -6.59 -7.63
N LEU A 71 -0.56 -7.39 -6.78
CA LEU A 71 0.90 -7.63 -6.86
C LEU A 71 1.45 -8.05 -8.23
N LEU A 72 0.66 -8.78 -9.03
CA LEU A 72 1.13 -9.38 -10.28
C LEU A 72 0.76 -8.58 -11.53
N VAL A 73 0.06 -7.45 -11.40
CA VAL A 73 -0.18 -6.56 -12.54
C VAL A 73 1.16 -5.96 -12.99
N PRO A 74 1.54 -6.13 -14.28
CA PRO A 74 2.79 -5.57 -14.80
C PRO A 74 2.79 -4.05 -14.68
N SER A 75 3.75 -3.52 -13.92
CA SER A 75 3.91 -2.09 -13.67
C SER A 75 4.08 -1.28 -14.96
N GLU A 76 4.67 -1.90 -15.98
CA GLU A 76 5.01 -1.34 -17.28
C GLU A 76 3.77 -0.86 -18.04
N LEU A 77 2.63 -1.52 -17.87
CA LEU A 77 1.36 -1.08 -18.47
C LEU A 77 0.93 0.28 -17.91
N VAL A 78 1.09 0.44 -16.60
CA VAL A 78 0.73 1.67 -15.89
C VAL A 78 1.73 2.78 -16.19
N ILE A 79 3.02 2.49 -16.05
CA ILE A 79 4.10 3.46 -16.31
C ILE A 79 4.08 3.91 -17.78
N GLY A 80 3.88 2.97 -18.71
CA GLY A 80 3.82 3.25 -20.15
C GLY A 80 2.67 4.16 -20.57
N SER A 81 1.61 4.23 -19.77
CA SER A 81 0.49 5.17 -19.97
C SER A 81 0.70 6.54 -19.31
N GLY A 82 1.84 6.76 -18.62
CA GLY A 82 2.13 8.00 -17.91
C GLY A 82 1.49 8.08 -16.52
N CYS A 83 0.97 6.96 -16.00
CA CYS A 83 0.35 6.86 -14.69
C CYS A 83 1.32 6.30 -13.63
N LEU A 84 0.94 6.41 -12.36
CA LEU A 84 1.70 5.91 -11.22
C LEU A 84 1.11 4.60 -10.71
N PRO A 85 1.86 3.48 -10.75
CA PRO A 85 1.41 2.24 -10.13
C PRO A 85 1.54 2.33 -8.61
N PHE A 86 0.48 1.95 -7.92
CA PHE A 86 0.44 1.80 -6.47
C PHE A 86 -0.05 0.40 -6.09
N TYR A 87 0.71 -0.31 -5.27
CA TYR A 87 0.40 -1.69 -4.89
C TYR A 87 -0.07 -1.74 -3.42
N PRO A 88 -1.38 -1.70 -3.13
CA PRO A 88 -1.89 -1.70 -1.76
C PRO A 88 -1.50 -2.95 -0.96
N GLU A 89 -1.27 -4.09 -1.61
CA GLU A 89 -0.74 -5.30 -0.96
C GLU A 89 0.69 -5.11 -0.43
N MET A 90 1.54 -4.39 -1.17
CA MET A 90 2.88 -4.03 -0.69
C MET A 90 2.79 -3.06 0.49
N ALA A 91 1.83 -2.14 0.48
CA ALA A 91 1.58 -1.26 1.62
C ALA A 91 1.15 -2.06 2.86
N ALA A 92 0.27 -3.07 2.70
CA ALA A 92 -0.09 -3.97 3.79
C ALA A 92 1.11 -4.76 4.33
N ALA A 93 2.05 -5.20 3.49
CA ALA A 93 3.29 -5.84 3.94
C ALA A 93 4.14 -4.89 4.80
N VAL A 94 4.25 -3.61 4.41
CA VAL A 94 4.97 -2.59 5.18
C VAL A 94 4.29 -2.34 6.53
N VAL A 95 2.97 -2.21 6.54
CA VAL A 95 2.16 -2.03 7.75
C VAL A 95 2.30 -3.23 8.70
N ALA A 96 2.27 -4.45 8.16
CA ALA A 96 2.51 -5.67 8.93
C ALA A 96 3.93 -5.72 9.51
N SER A 97 4.94 -5.34 8.71
CA SER A 97 6.33 -5.27 9.16
C SER A 97 6.55 -4.23 10.26
N ALA A 98 5.72 -3.17 10.28
CA ALA A 98 5.70 -2.18 11.36
C ALA A 98 4.94 -2.65 12.61
N GLY A 99 4.29 -3.82 12.58
CA GLY A 99 3.48 -4.35 13.68
C GLY A 99 2.12 -3.68 13.83
N LEU A 100 1.64 -2.98 12.79
CA LEU A 100 0.39 -2.21 12.83
C LEU A 100 -0.79 -2.94 12.17
N ALA A 101 -0.55 -4.12 11.57
CA ALA A 101 -1.58 -4.86 10.85
C ALA A 101 -2.83 -5.21 11.68
N PRO A 102 -2.76 -5.63 12.96
CA PRO A 102 -3.96 -6.02 13.72
C PRO A 102 -5.07 -4.96 13.71
N ARG A 103 -4.71 -3.69 13.95
CA ARG A 103 -5.64 -2.54 13.91
C ARG A 103 -6.43 -2.49 12.59
N PHE A 104 -5.71 -2.54 11.46
CA PHE A 104 -6.35 -2.41 10.15
C PHE A 104 -7.10 -3.68 9.74
N ILE A 105 -6.65 -4.85 10.18
CA ILE A 105 -7.35 -6.12 9.95
C ILE A 105 -8.71 -6.10 10.64
N ASP A 106 -8.77 -5.69 11.91
CA ASP A 106 -10.01 -5.60 12.67
C ASP A 106 -10.93 -4.55 12.06
N ARG A 107 -10.38 -3.41 11.63
CA ARG A 107 -11.14 -2.35 10.97
C ARG A 107 -11.85 -2.82 9.70
N ALA A 108 -11.21 -3.67 8.88
CA ALA A 108 -11.86 -4.19 7.68
C ALA A 108 -13.06 -5.11 8.00
N VAL A 109 -12.99 -5.86 9.10
CA VAL A 109 -14.11 -6.71 9.56
C VAL A 109 -15.27 -5.87 10.06
N GLU A 110 -14.99 -4.76 10.77
CA GLU A 110 -16.02 -3.81 11.21
C GLU A 110 -16.78 -3.16 10.05
N GLU A 111 -16.11 -2.95 8.91
CA GLU A 111 -16.73 -2.46 7.66
C GLU A 111 -17.46 -3.55 6.86
N GLY A 112 -17.57 -4.77 7.41
CA GLY A 112 -18.33 -5.86 6.81
C GLY A 112 -17.56 -6.74 5.84
N PHE A 113 -16.23 -6.61 5.75
CA PHE A 113 -15.41 -7.53 4.98
C PHE A 113 -15.25 -8.87 5.72
N SER A 114 -15.22 -9.99 4.98
CA SER A 114 -15.19 -11.33 5.57
C SER A 114 -13.97 -11.54 6.47
N SER A 115 -14.20 -12.06 7.68
CA SER A 115 -13.13 -12.46 8.62
C SER A 115 -12.26 -13.61 8.09
N ASP A 116 -12.82 -14.43 7.21
CA ASP A 116 -12.14 -15.57 6.59
C ASP A 116 -11.24 -15.15 5.42
N ALA A 117 -11.35 -13.89 4.99
CA ALA A 117 -10.51 -13.37 3.93
C ALA A 117 -9.04 -13.24 4.37
N CYS A 118 -8.15 -13.34 3.38
CA CYS A 118 -6.71 -13.21 3.56
C CYS A 118 -6.35 -11.93 4.34
N SER A 119 -5.48 -12.07 5.35
CA SER A 119 -5.08 -10.98 6.23
C SER A 119 -4.39 -9.83 5.48
N TYR A 120 -3.72 -10.09 4.35
CA TYR A 120 -3.19 -9.04 3.47
C TYR A 120 -4.30 -8.11 2.96
N HIS A 121 -5.40 -8.68 2.48
CA HIS A 121 -6.53 -7.92 1.95
C HIS A 121 -7.31 -7.22 3.07
N ARG A 122 -7.49 -7.85 4.23
CA ARG A 122 -8.06 -7.15 5.39
C ARG A 122 -7.20 -5.96 5.84
N CYS A 123 -5.89 -6.15 5.93
CA CYS A 123 -4.96 -5.08 6.30
C CYS A 123 -5.01 -3.91 5.32
N LEU A 124 -4.93 -4.16 3.99
CA LEU A 124 -5.01 -3.06 3.01
C LEU A 124 -6.37 -2.37 3.00
N LEU A 125 -7.47 -3.12 3.18
CA LEU A 125 -8.81 -2.56 3.22
C LEU A 125 -8.99 -1.65 4.44
N GLY A 126 -8.54 -2.08 5.62
CA GLY A 126 -8.55 -1.23 6.80
C GLY A 126 -7.72 0.04 6.62
N CYS A 127 -6.52 -0.08 6.01
CA CYS A 127 -5.71 1.09 5.65
C CYS A 127 -6.46 2.04 4.71
N ALA A 128 -7.18 1.49 3.73
CA ALA A 128 -7.94 2.25 2.76
C ALA A 128 -9.14 2.97 3.40
N VAL A 129 -9.91 2.27 4.23
CA VAL A 129 -11.06 2.80 4.97
C VAL A 129 -10.65 3.95 5.89
N GLU A 130 -9.53 3.81 6.59
CA GLU A 130 -9.01 4.88 7.46
C GLU A 130 -8.28 6.00 6.70
N GLY A 131 -8.22 5.92 5.36
CA GLY A 131 -7.64 6.96 4.51
C GLY A 131 -6.12 7.03 4.51
N PHE A 132 -5.43 5.97 4.96
CA PHE A 132 -3.96 5.92 4.99
C PHE A 132 -3.32 5.66 3.63
N LEU A 133 -4.09 5.22 2.62
CA LEU A 133 -3.59 4.95 1.26
C LEU A 133 -3.79 6.15 0.33
N PRO A 134 -2.98 6.31 -0.74
CA PRO A 134 -3.16 7.40 -1.69
C PRO A 134 -4.43 7.17 -2.52
N PRO A 135 -5.28 8.18 -2.77
CA PRO A 135 -6.55 7.95 -3.45
C PRO A 135 -6.32 7.48 -4.90
N PRO A 136 -6.94 6.37 -5.34
CA PRO A 136 -6.84 5.88 -6.71
C PRO A 136 -7.64 6.75 -7.69
N ASP A 137 -7.21 6.76 -8.94
CA ASP A 137 -7.98 7.23 -10.09
C ASP A 137 -8.55 6.06 -10.92
N LEU A 138 -7.94 4.88 -10.82
CA LEU A 138 -8.36 3.64 -11.47
C LEU A 138 -7.85 2.43 -10.67
N LEU A 139 -8.62 1.34 -10.67
CA LEU A 139 -8.21 0.05 -10.12
C LEU A 139 -7.98 -0.95 -11.26
N LEU A 140 -6.82 -1.60 -11.26
CA LEU A 140 -6.46 -2.62 -12.22
C LEU A 140 -6.02 -3.86 -11.44
N SER A 141 -6.78 -4.95 -11.54
CA SER A 141 -6.43 -6.21 -10.86
C SER A 141 -6.27 -7.34 -11.85
N LEU A 142 -5.47 -8.33 -11.49
CA LEU A 142 -5.31 -9.59 -12.21
C LEU A 142 -5.97 -10.71 -11.38
N ASN A 143 -6.65 -11.65 -12.02
CA ASN A 143 -7.37 -12.77 -11.38
C ASN A 143 -6.47 -13.88 -10.79
N TYR A 144 -5.15 -13.68 -10.79
CA TYR A 144 -4.14 -14.59 -10.25
C TYR A 144 -3.24 -13.80 -9.27
N PRO A 145 -2.79 -14.38 -8.14
CA PRO A 145 -2.86 -15.80 -7.77
C PRO A 145 -4.11 -16.19 -6.97
N CYS A 146 -5.00 -15.24 -6.64
CA CYS A 146 -6.14 -15.50 -5.78
C CYS A 146 -7.35 -14.63 -6.09
N ASP A 147 -8.54 -15.11 -5.71
CA ASP A 147 -9.80 -14.39 -5.86
C ASP A 147 -9.95 -13.23 -4.86
N SER A 148 -9.19 -13.25 -3.75
CA SER A 148 -9.24 -12.18 -2.74
C SER A 148 -8.84 -10.82 -3.31
N ALA A 149 -7.95 -10.79 -4.30
CA ALA A 149 -7.58 -9.57 -5.01
C ALA A 149 -8.78 -8.97 -5.75
N LEU A 150 -9.53 -9.78 -6.52
CA LEU A 150 -10.70 -9.29 -7.25
C LEU A 150 -11.77 -8.76 -6.31
N LEU A 151 -12.08 -9.51 -5.24
CA LEU A 151 -13.11 -9.13 -4.27
C LEU A 151 -12.75 -7.86 -3.51
N SER A 152 -11.49 -7.75 -3.06
CA SER A 152 -11.04 -6.54 -2.37
C SER A 152 -11.01 -5.33 -3.30
N PHE A 153 -10.60 -5.48 -4.57
CA PHE A 153 -10.60 -4.37 -5.53
C PHE A 153 -12.01 -3.96 -5.93
N ALA A 154 -12.95 -4.89 -6.02
CA ALA A 154 -14.37 -4.57 -6.22
C ALA A 154 -14.93 -3.74 -5.06
N PHE A 155 -14.64 -4.11 -3.81
CA PHE A 155 -15.00 -3.30 -2.65
C PHE A 155 -14.36 -1.90 -2.69
N LEU A 156 -13.07 -1.83 -3.05
CA LEU A 156 -12.35 -0.56 -3.17
C LEU A 156 -12.90 0.33 -4.29
N SER A 157 -13.40 -0.26 -5.37
CA SER A 157 -14.06 0.43 -6.48
C SER A 157 -15.27 1.20 -5.97
N GLU A 158 -16.10 0.55 -5.16
CA GLU A 158 -17.26 1.16 -4.51
C GLU A 158 -16.84 2.22 -3.48
N LEU A 159 -15.85 1.92 -2.63
CA LEU A 159 -15.36 2.84 -1.60
C LEU A 159 -14.84 4.17 -2.19
N TYR A 160 -14.11 4.11 -3.30
CA TYR A 160 -13.48 5.28 -3.92
C TYR A 160 -14.25 5.85 -5.12
N GLY A 161 -15.30 5.16 -5.59
CA GLY A 161 -16.08 5.58 -6.75
C GLY A 161 -15.27 5.64 -8.05
N CYS A 162 -14.33 4.71 -8.24
CA CYS A 162 -13.38 4.70 -9.36
C CYS A 162 -13.56 3.44 -10.23
N PRO A 163 -13.24 3.49 -11.54
CA PRO A 163 -13.41 2.33 -12.41
C PRO A 163 -12.46 1.18 -12.05
N HIS A 164 -12.97 -0.04 -12.10
CA HIS A 164 -12.21 -1.27 -11.86
C HIS A 164 -12.17 -2.14 -13.12
N PHE A 165 -10.95 -2.41 -13.59
CA PHE A 165 -10.68 -3.33 -14.70
C PHE A 165 -9.98 -4.58 -14.21
N VAL A 166 -10.37 -5.73 -14.77
CA VAL A 166 -9.76 -7.02 -14.47
C VAL A 166 -9.00 -7.51 -15.70
N LEU A 167 -7.71 -7.80 -15.50
CA LEU A 167 -6.89 -8.56 -16.44
C LEU A 167 -7.09 -10.05 -16.15
N ASP A 168 -7.67 -10.75 -17.11
CA ASP A 168 -7.82 -12.20 -17.04
C ASP A 168 -6.54 -12.87 -17.55
N ALA A 169 -5.82 -13.53 -16.65
CA ALA A 169 -4.68 -14.37 -16.96
C ALA A 169 -5.14 -15.85 -16.98
N PRO A 170 -4.87 -16.59 -18.07
CA PRO A 170 -5.31 -17.97 -18.25
C PRO A 170 -4.56 -18.98 -17.37
#